data_AF-A0A166JR50-F1
#
_entry.id   AF-A0A166JR50-F1
#
_cell.length_a   1.000
_cell.length_b   1.000
_cell.length_c   1.000
_cell.angle_alpha   90.00
_cell.angle_beta   90.00
_cell.angle_gamma   90.00
#
_symmetry.space_group_name_H-M   'P 1'
#
loop_
_entity.id
_entity.type
_entity.pdbx_description
1 polymer ?
#
loop_
_entity_poly.entity_id
_entity_poly.type
_entity_poly.pdbx_seq_one_letter_code
_entity_poly.pdbx_strand_id
1 'polypeptide(L)'
;MQPALGLSIFDSNTDSSVIVLFTERPGALNPTWTGIFREGFTEQYNIRFKGIVGGPPHFMHLLSRASSAVNPHTITTLELSSVFHYEPPSWSAALAPFGEVHTLYIESMFRPAMLLSLIAPEQNASPETPLILPKLRFLWLSVLDLRVMNDHLAALDRFSFSRIFSSRIQQGTRIDHLRINKLVIDKMLAENVVLPRLRALVPVVECESIIGE
;
A
#
# COMPACT_ATOMS: atom_id res chain seq x y z
N MET A 1 25.21 10.94 0.65
CA MET A 1 23.92 10.27 0.37
C MET A 1 22.95 10.74 1.44
N GLN A 2 21.83 11.39 1.08
CA GLN A 2 20.80 11.70 2.09
C GLN A 2 20.16 10.37 2.52
N PRO A 3 19.88 10.17 3.81
CA PRO A 3 19.33 8.91 4.28
C PRO A 3 17.91 8.73 3.74
N ALA A 4 17.58 7.52 3.29
CA ALA A 4 16.23 7.17 2.88
C ALA A 4 15.26 7.32 4.05
N LEU A 5 14.12 7.97 3.81
CA LEU A 5 13.11 8.18 4.83
C LEU A 5 11.92 7.24 4.63
N GLY A 6 11.44 6.70 5.75
CA GLY A 6 10.20 5.94 5.83
C GLY A 6 9.10 6.80 6.43
N LEU A 7 7.89 6.72 5.89
CA LEU A 7 6.72 7.35 6.48
C LEU A 7 5.68 6.28 6.77
N SER A 8 5.11 6.32 7.96
CA SER A 8 3.99 5.46 8.33
C SER A 8 2.81 6.27 8.83
N ILE A 9 1.62 5.98 8.32
CA ILE A 9 0.37 6.64 8.71
C ILE A 9 -0.70 5.60 9.01
N PHE A 10 -1.23 5.68 10.23
CA PHE A 10 -2.30 4.81 10.73
C PHE A 10 -3.49 5.64 11.14
N ASP A 11 -4.68 5.13 10.83
CA ASP A 11 -5.92 5.58 11.39
C ASP A 11 -6.71 4.37 11.90
N SER A 12 -6.81 4.30 13.22
CA SER A 12 -7.43 3.19 13.93
C SER A 12 -8.90 3.50 14.22
N ASN A 13 -9.69 2.45 14.42
CA ASN A 13 -11.05 2.58 14.93
C ASN A 13 -11.10 2.92 16.44
N THR A 14 -9.95 3.07 17.11
CA THR A 14 -9.84 3.27 18.57
C THR A 14 -9.50 4.72 18.96
N ASP A 15 -10.11 5.69 18.28
CA ASP A 15 -9.96 7.14 18.52
C ASP A 15 -8.51 7.65 18.43
N SER A 16 -7.67 6.99 17.63
CA SER A 16 -6.30 7.45 17.44
C SER A 16 -5.81 7.33 16.00
N SER A 17 -5.08 8.35 15.59
CA SER A 17 -4.33 8.36 14.34
C SER A 17 -2.87 8.65 14.65
N VAL A 18 -1.96 8.03 13.91
CA VAL A 18 -0.52 8.12 14.17
C VAL A 18 0.21 8.43 12.87
N ILE A 19 1.13 9.38 12.91
CA ILE A 19 2.09 9.66 11.85
C ILE A 19 3.48 9.46 12.43
N VAL A 20 4.27 8.56 11.82
CA VAL A 20 5.62 8.25 12.26
C VAL A 20 6.60 8.41 11.11
N LEU A 21 7.67 9.15 11.35
CA LEU A 21 8.78 9.30 10.41
C LEU A 21 9.94 8.43 10.86
N PHE A 22 10.48 7.65 9.93
CA PHE A 22 11.61 6.76 10.13
C PHE A 22 12.80 7.20 9.29
N THR A 23 13.98 6.84 9.75
CA THR A 23 15.22 6.92 8.96
C THR A 23 15.82 5.53 8.87
N GLU A 24 16.29 5.17 7.67
CA GLU A 24 16.99 3.91 7.46
C GLU A 24 18.27 3.82 8.30
N ARG A 25 18.40 2.72 9.04
CA ARG A 25 19.56 2.40 9.87
C ARG A 25 19.76 0.88 9.83
N PRO A 26 20.62 0.38 8.93
CA PRO A 26 20.90 -1.05 8.82
C PRO A 26 21.27 -1.67 10.17
N GLY A 27 20.68 -2.83 10.47
CA GLY A 27 20.88 -3.54 11.74
C GLY A 27 20.09 -2.98 12.93
N ALA A 28 19.36 -1.87 12.78
CA ALA A 28 18.43 -1.43 13.83
C ALA A 28 17.24 -2.38 13.94
N LEU A 29 16.77 -2.59 15.17
CA LEU A 29 15.57 -3.34 15.49
C LEU A 29 14.63 -2.44 16.28
N ASN A 30 13.39 -2.31 15.83
CA ASN A 30 12.32 -1.60 16.51
C ASN A 30 11.32 -2.63 17.06
N PRO A 31 11.47 -3.07 18.33
CA PRO A 31 10.61 -4.12 18.89
C PRO A 31 9.17 -3.67 19.13
N THR A 32 8.92 -2.36 19.14
CA THR A 32 7.57 -1.78 19.32
C THR A 32 6.80 -1.65 18.01
N TRP A 33 7.42 -1.98 16.88
CA TRP A 33 6.84 -1.85 15.55
C TRP A 33 6.62 -3.21 14.87
N THR A 34 5.62 -3.26 13.99
CA THR A 34 5.28 -4.41 13.14
C THR A 34 5.48 -4.08 11.67
N GLY A 35 5.54 -5.09 10.80
CA GLY A 35 5.67 -4.85 9.35
C GLY A 35 7.03 -4.29 8.94
N ILE A 36 7.03 -3.35 7.99
CA ILE A 36 8.25 -2.99 7.25
C ILE A 36 9.29 -2.19 8.05
N PHE A 37 8.86 -1.39 9.03
CA PHE A 37 9.79 -0.59 9.83
C PHE A 37 10.27 -1.29 11.11
N ARG A 38 9.94 -2.58 11.28
CA ARG A 38 10.44 -3.37 12.43
C ARG A 38 11.96 -3.55 12.41
N GLU A 39 12.55 -3.70 11.23
CA GLU A 39 13.99 -3.95 11.07
C GLU A 39 14.59 -2.98 10.06
N GLY A 40 15.82 -2.52 10.30
CA GLY A 40 16.55 -1.63 9.40
C GLY A 40 16.12 -0.15 9.46
N PHE A 41 15.25 0.22 10.41
CA PHE A 41 14.77 1.59 10.58
C PHE A 41 14.82 2.06 12.03
N THR A 42 14.89 3.38 12.23
CA THR A 42 14.79 4.02 13.55
C THR A 42 13.79 5.17 13.49
N GLU A 43 12.87 5.22 14.45
CA GLU A 43 11.91 6.32 14.61
C GLU A 43 12.64 7.64 14.85
N GLN A 44 12.24 8.68 14.12
CA GLN A 44 12.70 10.07 14.33
C GLN A 44 11.61 10.91 14.98
N TYR A 45 10.38 10.77 14.50
CA TYR A 45 9.22 11.52 15.00
C TYR A 45 8.01 10.60 15.08
N ASN A 46 7.24 10.75 16.15
CA ASN A 46 6.02 9.99 16.38
C ASN A 46 4.93 10.94 16.89
N ILE A 47 4.00 11.30 16.01
CA ILE A 47 2.89 12.19 16.33
C ILE A 47 1.65 11.32 16.47
N ARG A 48 1.07 11.31 17.67
CA ARG A 48 -0.15 10.58 17.99
C ARG A 48 -1.27 11.55 18.32
N PHE A 49 -2.34 11.46 17.56
CA PHE A 49 -3.60 12.14 17.85
C PHE A 49 -4.50 11.19 18.62
N LYS A 50 -5.09 11.66 19.72
CA LYS A 50 -6.02 10.89 20.57
C LYS A 50 -7.35 11.61 20.70
N GLY A 51 -8.43 10.86 20.86
CA GLY A 51 -9.77 11.43 21.02
C GLY A 51 -10.33 12.04 19.74
N ILE A 52 -9.78 11.65 18.58
CA ILE A 52 -10.34 12.00 17.29
C ILE A 52 -11.21 10.83 16.86
N VAL A 53 -12.54 11.01 16.91
CA VAL A 53 -13.47 10.11 16.24
C VAL A 53 -13.29 10.34 14.74
N GLY A 54 -12.40 9.55 14.15
CA GLY A 54 -12.13 9.61 12.72
C GLY A 54 -13.34 9.17 11.91
N GLY A 55 -13.56 9.83 10.78
CA GLY A 55 -14.48 9.40 9.73
C GLY A 55 -13.97 9.96 8.40
N PRO A 56 -14.40 9.43 7.24
CA PRO A 56 -14.03 10.03 5.96
C PRO A 56 -14.38 11.54 5.94
N PRO A 57 -13.49 12.43 5.47
CA PRO A 57 -12.24 12.16 4.77
C PRO A 57 -10.94 12.23 5.62
N HIS A 58 -10.99 11.99 6.93
CA HIS A 58 -9.91 12.25 7.91
C HIS A 58 -8.54 11.68 7.52
N PHE A 59 -8.45 10.41 7.13
CA PHE A 59 -7.17 9.80 6.75
C PHE A 59 -6.52 10.52 5.56
N MET A 60 -7.32 10.94 4.58
CA MET A 60 -6.80 11.69 3.42
C MET A 60 -6.25 13.05 3.83
N HIS A 61 -6.91 13.72 4.78
CA HIS A 61 -6.38 14.95 5.36
C HIS A 61 -5.08 14.71 6.13
N LEU A 62 -4.97 13.64 6.92
CA LEU A 62 -3.72 13.28 7.59
C LEU A 62 -2.59 13.04 6.59
N LEU A 63 -2.83 12.27 5.53
CA LEU A 63 -1.83 11.98 4.50
C LEU A 63 -1.40 13.26 3.76
N SER A 64 -2.34 14.14 3.42
CA SER A 64 -2.06 15.45 2.81
C SER A 64 -1.31 16.41 3.75
N ARG A 65 -1.60 16.38 5.06
CA ARG A 65 -0.87 17.18 6.05
C ARG A 65 0.52 16.64 6.29
N ALA A 66 0.69 15.32 6.32
CA ALA A 66 1.99 14.68 6.38
C ALA A 66 2.85 15.08 5.19
N SER A 67 2.32 15.00 3.96
CA SER A 67 3.06 15.39 2.74
C SER A 67 3.40 16.88 2.67
N SER A 68 2.67 17.74 3.40
CA SER A 68 3.01 19.16 3.56
C SER A 68 4.07 19.41 4.64
N ALA A 69 4.17 18.51 5.63
CA ALA A 69 5.06 18.65 6.78
C ALA A 69 6.45 18.04 6.55
N VAL A 70 6.55 17.05 5.66
CA VAL A 70 7.81 16.41 5.26
C VAL A 70 8.05 16.62 3.76
N ASN A 71 9.30 16.52 3.30
CA ASN A 71 9.56 16.50 1.86
C ASN A 71 9.13 15.14 1.28
N PRO A 72 8.05 15.04 0.49
CA PRO A 72 7.56 13.75 0.00
C PRO A 72 8.52 13.11 -1.01
N HIS A 73 9.42 13.89 -1.63
CA HIS A 73 10.45 13.40 -2.55
C HIS A 73 11.62 12.70 -1.85
N THR A 74 11.68 12.70 -0.52
CA THR A 74 12.70 11.92 0.22
C THR A 74 12.12 10.65 0.84
N ILE A 75 10.80 10.44 0.73
CA ILE A 75 10.13 9.24 1.24
C ILE A 75 10.25 8.12 0.21
N THR A 76 10.98 7.07 0.56
CA THR A 76 11.18 5.89 -0.30
C THR A 76 10.35 4.70 0.14
N THR A 77 9.93 4.67 1.41
CA THR A 77 9.13 3.59 1.99
C THR A 77 7.90 4.19 2.64
N LEU A 78 6.73 3.72 2.25
CA LEU A 78 5.45 4.20 2.77
C LEU A 78 4.66 3.03 3.35
N GLU A 79 4.20 3.18 4.59
CA GLU A 79 3.26 2.26 5.24
C GLU A 79 1.95 2.98 5.50
N LEU A 80 0.84 2.36 5.09
CA LEU A 80 -0.49 2.92 5.21
C LEU A 80 -1.45 1.93 5.85
N SER A 81 -2.24 2.44 6.79
CA SER A 81 -3.25 1.66 7.50
C SER A 81 -4.48 2.52 7.75
N SER A 82 -5.61 2.14 7.16
CA SER A 82 -6.88 2.85 7.31
C SER A 82 -8.02 1.85 7.40
N VAL A 83 -8.84 1.98 8.44
CA VAL A 83 -10.08 1.21 8.58
C VAL A 83 -11.22 1.74 7.69
N PHE A 84 -11.08 2.95 7.16
CA PHE A 84 -12.08 3.58 6.31
C PHE A 84 -11.86 3.30 4.82
N HIS A 85 -12.96 3.24 4.07
CA HIS A 85 -12.96 3.13 2.62
C HIS A 85 -12.88 4.51 1.97
N TYR A 86 -12.07 4.61 0.91
CA TYR A 86 -11.93 5.80 0.09
C TYR A 86 -11.89 5.39 -1.38
N GLU A 87 -12.44 6.25 -2.23
CA GLU A 87 -12.47 6.02 -3.66
C GLU A 87 -11.06 6.12 -4.29
N PRO A 88 -10.77 5.37 -5.37
CA PRO A 88 -9.48 5.40 -6.03
C PRO A 88 -8.96 6.80 -6.38
N PRO A 89 -9.78 7.77 -6.86
CA PRO A 89 -9.31 9.14 -7.13
C PRO A 89 -8.78 9.86 -5.89
N SER A 90 -9.36 9.62 -4.71
CA SER A 90 -8.86 10.21 -3.44
C SER A 90 -7.49 9.66 -3.09
N TRP A 91 -7.28 8.36 -3.29
CA TRP A 91 -5.97 7.73 -3.13
C TRP A 91 -4.94 8.25 -4.13
N SER A 92 -5.31 8.35 -5.41
CA SER A 92 -4.43 8.91 -6.45
C SER A 92 -3.96 10.32 -6.08
N ALA A 93 -4.89 11.19 -5.67
CA ALA A 93 -4.56 12.56 -5.28
C ALA A 93 -3.65 12.62 -4.03
N ALA A 94 -3.93 11.78 -3.03
CA ALA A 94 -3.15 11.77 -1.79
C ALA A 94 -1.76 11.13 -1.96
N LEU A 95 -1.61 10.19 -2.89
CA LEU A 95 -0.34 9.50 -3.19
C LEU A 95 0.53 10.24 -4.22
N ALA A 96 -0.06 11.12 -5.03
CA ALA A 96 0.65 11.85 -6.09
C ALA A 96 1.96 12.54 -5.64
N PRO A 97 2.06 13.14 -4.43
CA PRO A 97 3.32 13.77 -3.98
C PRO A 97 4.47 12.78 -3.77
N PHE A 98 4.19 11.50 -3.50
CA PHE A 98 5.16 10.48 -3.09
C PHE A 98 5.82 9.77 -4.27
N GLY A 99 6.30 10.53 -5.26
CA GLY A 99 6.85 9.98 -6.51
C GLY A 99 8.11 9.11 -6.36
N GLU A 100 8.79 9.22 -5.22
CA GLU A 100 10.04 8.52 -4.90
C GLU A 100 9.84 7.23 -4.08
N VAL A 101 8.59 6.84 -3.80
CA VAL A 101 8.29 5.60 -3.08
C VAL A 101 8.64 4.39 -3.93
N HIS A 102 9.55 3.57 -3.40
CA HIS A 102 9.97 2.28 -3.94
C HIS A 102 9.23 1.12 -3.27
N THR A 103 8.84 1.30 -2.00
CA THR A 103 8.17 0.26 -1.21
C THR A 103 6.89 0.78 -0.58
N LEU A 104 5.79 0.09 -0.84
CA LEU A 104 4.48 0.37 -0.26
C LEU A 104 4.03 -0.82 0.58
N TYR A 105 3.77 -0.58 1.87
CA TYR A 105 3.17 -1.55 2.78
C TYR A 105 1.75 -1.14 3.16
N ILE A 106 0.81 -2.08 3.06
CA ILE A 106 -0.60 -1.89 3.41
C ILE A 106 -0.95 -2.85 4.55
N GLU A 107 -1.17 -2.33 5.76
CA GLU A 107 -1.31 -3.16 6.96
C GLU A 107 -2.76 -3.60 7.23
N SER A 108 -3.69 -2.65 7.40
CA SER A 108 -5.05 -2.98 7.85
C SER A 108 -6.11 -2.39 6.94
N MET A 109 -6.09 -2.76 5.65
CA MET A 109 -7.15 -2.39 4.70
C MET A 109 -7.90 -3.64 4.27
N PHE A 110 -9.11 -3.84 4.81
CA PHE A 110 -9.94 -5.02 4.51
C PHE A 110 -10.31 -5.11 3.02
N ARG A 111 -10.40 -3.96 2.34
CA ARG A 111 -10.55 -3.85 0.88
C ARG A 111 -9.62 -2.75 0.40
N PRO A 112 -8.43 -3.08 -0.12
CA PRO A 112 -7.46 -2.08 -0.50
C PRO A 112 -7.85 -1.47 -1.86
N ALA A 113 -8.98 -0.75 -1.93
CA ALA A 113 -9.41 0.01 -3.11
C ALA A 113 -8.32 1.00 -3.57
N MET A 114 -7.44 1.39 -2.64
CA MET A 114 -6.19 2.09 -2.94
C MET A 114 -5.36 1.39 -4.02
N LEU A 115 -5.31 0.07 -4.07
CA LEU A 115 -4.56 -0.66 -5.10
C LEU A 115 -5.07 -0.36 -6.51
N LEU A 116 -6.35 -0.03 -6.68
CA LEU A 116 -6.89 0.40 -7.97
C LEU A 116 -6.30 1.74 -8.43
N SER A 117 -5.86 2.60 -7.51
CA SER A 117 -5.15 3.84 -7.85
C SER A 117 -3.77 3.60 -8.47
N LEU A 118 -3.23 2.38 -8.33
CA LEU A 118 -1.93 1.99 -8.89
C LEU A 118 -2.03 1.48 -10.34
N ILE A 119 -3.25 1.31 -10.87
CA ILE A 119 -3.45 0.95 -12.27
C ILE A 119 -2.93 2.11 -13.12
N ALA A 120 -2.02 1.78 -14.04
CA ALA A 120 -1.49 2.80 -14.93
C ALA A 120 -2.59 3.28 -15.90
N PRO A 121 -2.64 4.59 -16.21
CA PRO A 121 -3.53 5.10 -17.24
C PRO A 121 -3.25 4.40 -18.58
N GLU A 122 -4.30 4.19 -19.36
CA GLU A 122 -4.19 3.58 -20.68
C GLU A 122 -3.31 4.46 -21.58
N GLN A 123 -2.58 3.87 -22.53
CA GLN A 123 -1.66 4.62 -23.41
C GLN A 123 -2.36 5.69 -24.26
N ASN A 124 -3.68 5.57 -24.45
CA ASN A 124 -4.52 6.54 -25.16
C ASN A 124 -5.23 7.52 -24.21
N ALA A 125 -5.00 7.42 -22.90
CA ALA A 125 -5.55 8.37 -21.94
C ALA A 125 -4.93 9.75 -22.14
N SER A 126 -5.63 10.79 -21.68
CA SER A 126 -5.11 12.15 -21.70
C SER A 126 -3.69 12.19 -21.10
N PRO A 127 -2.72 12.87 -21.75
CA PRO A 127 -1.34 12.98 -21.26
C PRO A 127 -1.23 13.61 -19.86
N GLU A 128 -2.33 14.13 -19.33
CA GLU A 128 -2.41 14.80 -18.03
C GLU A 128 -2.62 13.86 -16.83
N THR A 129 -2.82 12.55 -17.03
CA THR A 129 -2.99 11.63 -15.90
C THR A 129 -1.63 11.02 -15.52
N PRO A 130 -0.97 11.48 -14.44
CA PRO A 130 0.33 10.93 -14.04
C PRO A 130 0.17 9.51 -13.49
N LEU A 131 1.18 8.68 -13.73
CA LEU A 131 1.30 7.39 -13.07
C LEU A 131 1.53 7.59 -11.57
N ILE A 132 0.68 6.96 -10.75
CA ILE A 132 0.79 7.00 -9.29
C ILE A 132 1.92 6.06 -8.82
N LEU A 133 2.80 6.59 -7.96
CA LEU A 133 3.99 5.95 -7.42
C LEU A 133 4.88 5.31 -8.50
N PRO A 134 5.42 6.08 -9.46
CA PRO A 134 6.08 5.53 -10.65
C PRO A 134 7.33 4.68 -10.35
N LYS A 135 7.97 4.87 -9.19
CA LYS A 135 9.15 4.11 -8.74
C LYS A 135 8.85 2.88 -7.89
N LEU A 136 7.57 2.56 -7.67
CA LEU A 136 7.14 1.44 -6.84
C LEU A 136 7.66 0.11 -7.40
N ARG A 137 8.48 -0.59 -6.61
CA ARG A 137 9.07 -1.91 -6.93
C ARG A 137 8.65 -3.01 -5.96
N PHE A 138 8.35 -2.65 -4.72
CA PHE A 138 7.99 -3.58 -3.66
C PHE A 138 6.59 -3.26 -3.14
N LEU A 139 5.67 -4.20 -3.30
CA LEU A 139 4.32 -4.11 -2.76
C LEU A 139 4.14 -5.16 -1.66
N TRP A 140 3.89 -4.72 -0.44
CA TRP A 140 3.64 -5.58 0.69
C TRP A 140 2.21 -5.38 1.19
N LEU A 141 1.45 -6.46 1.25
CA LEU A 141 0.09 -6.53 1.77
C LEU A 141 0.07 -7.40 3.02
N SER A 142 -0.41 -6.86 4.13
CA SER A 142 -0.66 -7.66 5.34
C SER A 142 -1.83 -8.61 5.14
N VAL A 143 -2.91 -8.14 4.51
CA VAL A 143 -4.07 -8.97 4.15
C VAL A 143 -4.49 -8.64 2.73
N LEU A 144 -4.72 -9.67 1.92
CA LEU A 144 -5.38 -9.57 0.62
C LEU A 144 -6.59 -10.52 0.62
N ASP A 145 -7.79 -9.96 0.66
CA ASP A 145 -9.03 -10.73 0.57
C ASP A 145 -9.56 -10.70 -0.86
N LEU A 146 -9.65 -11.88 -1.50
CA LEU A 146 -10.13 -12.07 -2.86
C LEU A 146 -11.40 -12.94 -2.91
N ARG A 147 -12.07 -13.14 -1.78
CA ARG A 147 -13.35 -13.85 -1.76
C ARG A 147 -14.37 -13.08 -2.60
N VAL A 148 -15.16 -13.81 -3.37
CA VAL A 148 -16.26 -13.25 -4.15
C VAL A 148 -17.35 -12.84 -3.15
N MET A 149 -17.42 -11.56 -2.79
CA MET A 149 -18.53 -11.04 -2.01
C MET A 149 -19.59 -10.50 -2.98
N ASN A 150 -20.86 -10.88 -2.74
CA ASN A 150 -22.01 -10.39 -3.51
C ASN A 150 -22.32 -8.89 -3.29
N ASP A 151 -21.48 -8.17 -2.54
CA ASP A 151 -21.70 -6.75 -2.22
C ASP A 151 -21.13 -5.84 -3.30
N HIS A 152 -22.00 -4.97 -3.83
CA HIS A 152 -21.75 -3.96 -4.87
C HIS A 152 -20.70 -2.88 -4.54
N LEU A 153 -19.97 -2.99 -3.43
CA LEU A 153 -18.95 -2.03 -3.01
C LEU A 153 -17.59 -2.40 -3.59
N ALA A 154 -17.27 -1.87 -4.77
CA ALA A 154 -15.94 -1.77 -5.41
C ALA A 154 -14.89 -2.78 -4.92
N ALA A 155 -15.25 -4.07 -4.90
CA ALA A 155 -14.37 -5.10 -4.42
C ALA A 155 -13.25 -5.27 -5.45
N LEU A 156 -12.01 -5.30 -4.97
CA LEU A 156 -10.87 -5.64 -5.80
C LEU A 156 -11.06 -7.09 -6.25
N ASP A 157 -11.62 -7.29 -7.45
CA ASP A 157 -11.78 -8.62 -7.99
C ASP A 157 -10.42 -9.19 -8.46
N ARG A 158 -10.37 -10.51 -8.63
CA ARG A 158 -9.15 -11.24 -9.04
C ARG A 158 -8.54 -10.68 -10.34
N PHE A 159 -9.39 -10.19 -11.24
CA PHE A 159 -8.98 -9.64 -12.53
C PHE A 159 -8.35 -8.25 -12.38
N SER A 160 -8.96 -7.39 -11.56
CA SER A 160 -8.49 -6.04 -11.26
C SER A 160 -7.16 -6.06 -10.54
N PHE A 161 -6.95 -7.02 -9.63
CA PHE A 161 -5.64 -7.17 -8.98
C PHE A 161 -4.53 -7.52 -9.97
N SER A 162 -4.78 -8.46 -10.90
CA SER A 162 -3.84 -8.77 -11.99
C SER A 162 -3.62 -7.58 -12.93
N ARG A 163 -4.67 -6.78 -13.18
CA ARG A 163 -4.63 -5.61 -14.08
C ARG A 163 -3.64 -4.57 -13.60
N ILE A 164 -3.47 -4.38 -12.29
CA ILE A 164 -2.46 -3.47 -11.72
C ILE A 164 -1.08 -3.84 -12.27
N PHE A 165 -0.66 -5.10 -12.10
CA PHE A 165 0.66 -5.54 -12.54
C PHE A 165 0.83 -5.49 -14.06
N SER A 166 -0.16 -6.00 -14.80
CA SER A 166 -0.13 -5.96 -16.28
C SER A 166 0.00 -4.53 -16.82
N SER A 167 -0.77 -3.58 -16.28
CA SER A 167 -0.74 -2.18 -16.71
C SER A 167 0.63 -1.53 -16.46
N ARG A 168 1.27 -1.84 -15.34
CA ARG A 168 2.60 -1.29 -15.00
C ARG A 168 3.73 -1.90 -15.82
N ILE A 169 3.64 -3.19 -16.16
CA ILE A 169 4.57 -3.82 -17.12
C ILE A 169 4.51 -3.11 -18.47
N GLN A 170 3.30 -2.83 -18.98
CA GLN A 170 3.10 -2.13 -20.25
C GLN A 170 3.69 -0.70 -20.26
N GLN A 171 3.77 -0.06 -19.10
CA GLN A 171 4.36 1.26 -18.92
C GLN A 171 5.84 1.24 -18.48
N GLY A 172 6.48 0.06 -18.45
CA GLY A 172 7.90 -0.08 -18.07
C GLY A 172 8.20 0.17 -16.59
N THR A 173 7.17 0.23 -15.72
CA THR A 173 7.28 0.52 -14.27
C THR A 173 6.83 -0.66 -13.43
N ARG A 174 7.31 -1.86 -13.81
CA ARG A 174 6.92 -3.13 -13.21
C ARG A 174 7.19 -3.16 -11.69
N ILE A 175 6.31 -3.84 -10.96
CA ILE A 175 6.55 -4.21 -9.57
C ILE A 175 7.42 -5.49 -9.59
N ASP A 176 8.55 -5.46 -8.90
CA ASP A 176 9.53 -6.56 -8.89
C ASP A 176 9.19 -7.60 -7.80
N HIS A 177 8.61 -7.17 -6.68
CA HIS A 177 8.32 -8.03 -5.52
C HIS A 177 6.93 -7.74 -4.95
N LEU A 178 6.13 -8.79 -4.82
CA LEU A 178 4.86 -8.81 -4.11
C LEU A 178 4.97 -9.73 -2.88
N ARG A 179 4.70 -9.19 -1.69
CA ARG A 179 4.55 -9.98 -0.46
C ARG A 179 3.13 -9.88 0.08
N ILE A 180 2.56 -11.02 0.44
CA ILE A 180 1.23 -11.15 1.04
C ILE A 180 1.37 -11.94 2.33
N ASN A 181 1.09 -11.34 3.50
CA ASN A 181 1.14 -12.10 4.76
C ASN A 181 -0.06 -13.05 4.86
N LYS A 182 -1.27 -12.57 4.57
CA LYS A 182 -2.49 -13.37 4.60
C LYS A 182 -3.29 -13.21 3.31
N LEU A 183 -3.41 -14.30 2.55
CA LEU A 183 -4.27 -14.38 1.39
C LEU A 183 -5.58 -15.06 1.77
N VAL A 184 -6.70 -14.35 1.72
CA VAL A 184 -8.03 -14.86 2.08
C VAL A 184 -8.78 -15.25 0.80
N ILE A 185 -8.87 -16.55 0.52
CA ILE A 185 -9.50 -17.15 -0.66
C ILE A 185 -9.51 -18.68 -0.49
N ASP A 186 -10.36 -19.39 -1.23
CA ASP A 186 -10.30 -20.86 -1.34
C ASP A 186 -8.87 -21.34 -1.64
N LYS A 187 -8.40 -22.32 -0.88
CA LYS A 187 -7.00 -22.78 -0.94
C LYS A 187 -6.65 -23.38 -2.30
N MET A 188 -7.56 -24.18 -2.86
CA MET A 188 -7.34 -24.79 -4.17
C MET A 188 -7.23 -23.72 -5.25
N LEU A 189 -8.06 -22.69 -5.18
CA LEU A 189 -8.03 -21.55 -6.09
C LEU A 189 -6.77 -20.68 -5.90
N ALA A 190 -6.32 -20.45 -4.67
CA ALA A 190 -5.07 -19.75 -4.39
C ALA A 190 -3.88 -20.44 -5.06
N GLU A 191 -3.72 -21.73 -4.79
CA GLU A 191 -2.53 -22.50 -5.17
C GLU A 191 -2.51 -22.81 -6.68
N ASN A 192 -3.66 -23.13 -7.27
CA ASN A 192 -3.73 -23.58 -8.66
C ASN A 192 -3.97 -22.44 -9.67
N VAL A 193 -4.47 -21.28 -9.23
CA VAL A 193 -4.87 -20.20 -10.16
C VAL A 193 -4.23 -18.85 -9.79
N VAL A 194 -4.47 -18.36 -8.58
CA VAL A 194 -4.11 -16.97 -8.23
C VAL A 194 -2.60 -16.80 -8.10
N LEU A 195 -1.93 -17.59 -7.26
CA LEU A 195 -0.49 -17.46 -7.04
C LEU A 195 0.34 -17.76 -8.30
N PRO A 196 0.04 -18.81 -9.11
CA PRO A 196 0.72 -19.03 -10.38
C PRO A 196 0.58 -17.83 -11.34
N ARG A 197 -0.62 -17.25 -11.44
CA ARG A 197 -0.86 -16.08 -12.28
C ARG A 197 -0.09 -14.85 -11.79
N LEU A 198 -0.03 -14.61 -10.48
CA LEU A 198 0.76 -13.52 -9.92
C LEU A 198 2.26 -13.71 -10.19
N ARG A 199 2.78 -14.93 -10.07
CA ARG A 199 4.19 -15.25 -10.38
C ARG A 199 4.53 -15.08 -11.85
N ALA A 200 3.56 -15.19 -12.75
CA ALA A 200 3.75 -14.87 -14.16
C ALA A 200 3.86 -13.36 -14.44
N LEU A 201 3.37 -12.52 -13.52
CA LEU A 201 3.35 -11.06 -13.66
C LEU A 201 4.42 -10.36 -12.80
N VAL A 202 4.76 -10.94 -11.64
CA VAL A 202 5.69 -10.37 -10.67
C VAL A 202 6.85 -11.35 -10.46
N PRO A 203 8.12 -10.93 -10.64
CA PRO A 203 9.29 -11.79 -10.51
C PRO A 203 9.38 -12.54 -9.17
N VAL A 204 9.06 -11.86 -8.06
CA VAL A 204 9.09 -12.45 -6.71
C VAL A 204 7.72 -12.32 -6.08
N VAL A 205 7.10 -13.46 -5.76
CA VAL A 205 5.82 -13.52 -5.05
C VAL A 205 5.97 -14.37 -3.79
N GLU A 206 5.83 -13.71 -2.65
CA GLU A 206 5.82 -14.32 -1.32
C GLU A 206 4.39 -14.32 -0.76
N CYS A 207 3.94 -15.47 -0.27
CA CYS A 207 2.66 -15.61 0.40
C CYS A 207 2.89 -16.41 1.68
N GLU A 208 2.77 -15.79 2.85
CA GLU A 208 3.09 -16.46 4.12
C GLU A 208 2.00 -17.44 4.54
N SER A 209 0.73 -17.07 4.34
CA SER A 209 -0.41 -17.91 4.73
C SER A 209 -1.59 -17.75 3.79
N ILE A 210 -2.31 -18.86 3.57
CA ILE A 210 -3.57 -18.91 2.84
C ILE A 210 -4.67 -19.26 3.83
N ILE A 211 -5.70 -18.45 3.88
CA ILE A 211 -6.88 -18.63 4.73
C ILE A 211 -8.06 -18.97 3.81
N GLY A 212 -8.32 -20.26 3.65
CA GLY A 212 -9.51 -20.78 2.99
C GLY A 212 -10.53 -21.23 4.02
N GLU A 213 -11.80 -20.95 3.76
CA GLU A 213 -12.93 -21.59 4.45
C GLU A 213 -13.20 -22.98 3.87
#